data_AF-A0AAW9JXS3-F1
#
_entry.id   AF-A0AAW9JXS3-F1
#
_cell.length_a   1.000
_cell.length_b   1.000
_cell.length_c   1.000
_cell.angle_alpha   90.00
_cell.angle_beta   90.00
_cell.angle_gamma   90.00
#
_symmetry.space_group_name_H-M   'P 1'
#
loop_
_entity.id
_entity.type
_entity.pdbx_description
1 polymer ?
#
loop_
_entity_poly.entity_id
_entity_poly.type
_entity_poly.pdbx_seq_one_letter_code
_entity_poly.pdbx_strand_id
1 'polypeptide(L)' 'MKRLNKLKFKKIVQKLTVVPVITGEEKLVDDLYIDSLSIISLIVNVEKNYNIYLPDDLLSVNHSVTVNELFELINSKGG' A
#
# COMPACT_ATOMS: atom_id res chain seq x y z
N MET A 1 -18.74 2.65 -6.64
CA MET A 1 -17.40 2.63 -6.01
C MET A 1 -16.83 1.22 -6.09
N LYS A 2 -15.60 1.03 -6.62
CA LYS A 2 -14.96 -0.30 -6.59
C LYS A 2 -14.36 -0.51 -5.21
N ARG A 3 -14.80 -1.55 -4.50
CA ARG A 3 -14.24 -1.89 -3.19
C ARG A 3 -12.84 -2.48 -3.37
N LEU A 4 -11.84 -1.98 -2.62
CA LEU A 4 -10.49 -2.52 -2.63
C LEU A 4 -10.52 -3.96 -2.09
N ASN A 5 -10.05 -4.93 -2.87
CA ASN A 5 -9.95 -6.32 -2.45
C ASN A 5 -8.53 -6.58 -1.93
N LYS A 6 -8.39 -7.17 -0.74
CA LYS A 6 -7.10 -7.50 -0.11
C LYS A 6 -6.17 -8.31 -1.02
N LEU A 7 -6.68 -9.27 -1.78
CA LEU A 7 -5.91 -10.04 -2.78
C LEU A 7 -5.41 -9.17 -3.93
N LYS A 8 -6.23 -8.22 -4.41
CA LYS A 8 -5.80 -7.29 -5.47
C LYS A 8 -4.75 -6.33 -4.94
N PHE A 9 -4.93 -5.83 -3.72
CA PHE A 9 -3.96 -4.95 -3.07
C PHE A 9 -2.60 -5.64 -2.87
N LYS A 10 -2.58 -6.85 -2.30
CA LYS A 10 -1.36 -7.65 -2.18
C LYS A 10 -0.65 -7.84 -3.54
N LYS A 11 -1.39 -8.08 -4.62
CA LYS A 11 -0.81 -8.19 -5.98
C LYS A 11 -0.21 -6.88 -6.49
N ILE A 12 -0.73 -5.72 -6.08
CA ILE A 12 -0.15 -4.42 -6.43
C ILE A 12 1.15 -4.24 -5.67
N VAL A 13 1.13 -4.45 -4.35
CA VAL A 13 2.34 -4.36 -3.51
C VAL A 13 3.41 -5.33 -3.97
N GLN A 14 3.05 -6.57 -4.30
CA GLN A 14 3.99 -7.59 -4.81
C GLN A 14 4.71 -7.16 -6.10
N LYS A 15 4.13 -6.27 -6.92
CA LYS A 15 4.80 -5.77 -8.14
C LYS A 15 5.84 -4.70 -7.85
N LEU A 16 5.83 -4.14 -6.64
CA LEU A 16 6.70 -3.05 -6.20
C LEU A 16 7.88 -3.55 -5.35
N THR A 17 7.92 -4.85 -5.05
CA THR A 17 9.00 -5.48 -4.30
C THR A 17 9.42 -6.79 -4.96
N VAL A 18 10.70 -7.12 -4.82
CA VAL A 18 11.25 -8.43 -5.17
C VAL A 18 11.08 -9.47 -4.06
N VAL A 19 10.72 -9.02 -2.86
CA VAL A 19 10.44 -9.87 -1.71
C VAL A 19 8.99 -10.36 -1.78
N PRO A 20 8.72 -11.66 -1.54
CA PRO A 20 7.36 -12.16 -1.54
C PRO A 20 6.55 -11.60 -0.36
N VAL A 21 5.35 -11.08 -0.66
CA VAL A 21 4.35 -10.70 0.34
C VAL A 21 3.54 -11.95 0.70
N ILE A 22 3.79 -12.51 1.88
CA ILE A 22 3.20 -13.78 2.29
C ILE A 22 1.95 -13.51 3.14
N THR A 23 2.14 -12.86 4.28
CA THR A 23 1.14 -12.70 5.34
C THR A 23 0.39 -11.38 5.23
N GLY A 24 1.04 -10.33 4.74
CA GLY A 24 0.60 -8.95 4.81
C GLY A 24 1.01 -8.22 6.09
N GLU A 25 1.68 -8.91 7.02
CA GLU A 25 2.29 -8.30 8.22
C GLU A 25 3.70 -7.77 7.92
N GLU A 26 4.22 -8.00 6.70
CA GLU A 26 5.51 -7.47 6.29
C GLU A 26 5.44 -5.94 6.19
N LYS A 27 6.43 -5.27 6.78
CA LYS A 27 6.62 -3.83 6.69
C LYS A 27 7.05 -3.43 5.28
N LEU A 28 6.42 -2.39 4.75
CA LEU A 28 6.66 -1.93 3.38
C LEU A 28 8.14 -1.57 3.14
N VAL A 29 8.76 -0.86 4.08
CA VAL A 29 10.17 -0.43 3.94
C VAL A 29 11.13 -1.45 4.53
N ASP A 30 10.91 -1.86 5.78
CA ASP A 30 11.90 -2.68 6.51
C ASP A 30 11.98 -4.13 5.97
N ASP A 31 10.85 -4.75 5.62
CA ASP A 31 10.81 -6.17 5.23
C ASP A 31 10.71 -6.35 3.71
N LEU A 32 9.97 -5.48 3.03
CA LEU A 32 9.76 -5.55 1.59
C LEU A 32 10.72 -4.66 0.78
N TYR A 33 11.57 -3.87 1.44
CA TYR A 33 12.54 -2.98 0.80
C TYR A 33 11.92 -2.08 -0.28
N ILE A 34 10.67 -1.66 -0.08
CA ILE A 34 10.00 -0.74 -1.01
C ILE A 34 10.63 0.64 -0.83
N ASP A 35 11.15 1.19 -1.91
CA ASP A 35 11.76 2.51 -1.93
C ASP A 35 10.71 3.64 -1.94
N SER A 36 11.15 4.86 -1.65
CA SER A 36 10.26 6.03 -1.59
C SER A 36 9.54 6.28 -2.92
N LEU A 37 10.18 6.02 -4.07
CA LEU A 37 9.54 6.16 -5.38
C LEU A 37 8.44 5.12 -5.61
N SER A 38 8.66 3.86 -5.20
CA SER A 38 7.64 2.81 -5.30
C SER A 38 6.47 3.07 -4.34
N ILE A 39 6.73 3.66 -3.17
CA ILE A 39 5.68 4.13 -2.26
C ILE A 39 4.78 5.17 -2.93
N ILE A 40 5.35 6.19 -3.58
CA ILE A 40 4.57 7.19 -4.31
C ILE A 40 3.79 6.53 -5.46
N SER A 41 4.42 5.61 -6.20
CA SER A 41 3.75 4.85 -7.26
C SER A 41 2.56 4.04 -6.72
N LEU A 42 2.70 3.43 -5.54
CA LEU A 42 1.61 2.70 -4.86
C LEU A 42 0.43 3.63 -4.56
N ILE A 43 0.71 4.77 -3.90
CA ILE A 43 -0.30 5.77 -3.55
C ILE A 43 -1.05 6.21 -4.80
N VAL A 44 -0.34 6.70 -5.81
CA VAL A 44 -0.94 7.20 -7.07
C VAL A 44 -1.75 6.11 -7.77
N ASN A 45 -1.27 4.85 -7.77
CA ASN A 45 -1.98 3.74 -8.38
C ASN A 45 -3.28 3.42 -7.64
N VAL A 46 -3.26 3.45 -6.30
CA VAL A 46 -4.44 3.23 -5.47
C VAL A 46 -5.45 4.37 -5.65
N GLU A 47 -5.02 5.62 -5.54
CA GLU A 47 -5.89 6.79 -5.71
C GLU A 47 -6.62 6.75 -7.06
N LYS A 48 -5.89 6.51 -8.15
CA LYS A 48 -6.46 6.41 -9.50
C LYS A 48 -7.43 5.24 -9.64
N ASN A 49 -7.12 4.08 -9.08
CA ASN A 49 -7.95 2.88 -9.25
C ASN A 49 -9.20 2.86 -8.35
N TYR A 50 -9.14 3.53 -7.21
CA TYR A 50 -10.17 3.49 -6.18
C TYR A 50 -10.88 4.83 -5.98
N ASN A 51 -10.45 5.88 -6.67
CA ASN A 51 -11.00 7.24 -6.61
C ASN A 51 -11.04 7.77 -5.16
N ILE A 52 -9.93 7.58 -4.46
CA ILE A 52 -9.69 8.09 -3.11
C ILE A 52 -8.55 9.10 -3.14
N TYR A 53 -8.41 9.87 -2.07
CA TYR A 53 -7.27 10.74 -1.83
C TYR A 53 -6.51 10.27 -0.59
N LEU A 54 -5.21 10.06 -0.75
CA LEU A 54 -4.30 9.71 0.34
C LEU A 54 -3.32 10.88 0.54
N PRO A 55 -3.04 11.28 1.79
CA PRO A 55 -2.03 12.31 2.05
C PRO A 55 -0.65 11.86 1.55
N ASP A 56 0.10 12.76 0.90
CA ASP A 56 1.47 12.47 0.40
C ASP A 56 2.45 12.11 1.54
N ASP A 57 2.14 12.52 2.76
CA ASP A 57 2.88 12.26 3.99
C ASP A 57 2.49 10.95 4.70
N LEU A 58 1.45 10.25 4.23
CA LEU A 58 0.90 9.05 4.87
C LEU A 58 1.96 7.95 5.13
N LEU A 59 2.88 7.78 4.19
CA LEU A 59 3.94 6.76 4.24
C LEU A 59 5.33 7.36 4.50
N SER A 60 5.46 8.68 4.46
CA SER A 60 6.69 9.44 4.68
C SER A 60 7.09 9.50 6.15
N VAL A 61 6.13 9.32 7.06
CA VAL A 61 6.33 9.49 8.51
C VAL A 61 6.58 8.15 9.22
N ASN A 62 6.23 7.01 8.59
CA ASN A 62 6.21 5.74 9.31
C ASN A 62 6.71 4.57 8.45
N HIS A 63 8.02 4.32 8.50
CA HIS A 63 8.68 3.22 7.79
C HIS A 63 8.23 1.82 8.29
N SER A 64 7.52 1.78 9.43
CA SER A 64 7.02 0.55 10.05
C SER A 64 5.61 0.13 9.59
N VAL A 65 4.99 0.82 8.63
CA VAL A 65 3.66 0.45 8.12
C VAL A 65 3.72 -0.88 7.39
N THR A 66 2.86 -1.81 7.81
CA THR A 66 2.67 -3.11 7.18
C THR A 66 1.74 -3.04 5.97
N VAL A 67 1.78 -4.06 5.10
CA VAL A 67 0.86 -4.18 3.97
C VAL A 67 -0.60 -4.17 4.43
N ASN A 68 -0.92 -4.87 5.52
CA ASN A 68 -2.28 -4.95 6.06
C ASN A 68 -2.74 -3.61 6.64
N GLU A 69 -1.89 -2.90 7.39
CA GLU A 69 -2.23 -1.58 7.91
C GLU A 69 -2.51 -0.58 6.78
N LEU A 70 -1.67 -0.56 5.73
CA LEU A 70 -1.91 0.29 4.58
C LEU A 70 -3.23 -0.06 3.88
N PHE A 71 -3.53 -1.35 3.73
CA PHE A 71 -4.80 -1.80 3.18
C PHE A 71 -6.00 -1.30 3.99
N GLU A 72 -5.97 -1.42 5.32
CA GLU A 72 -7.04 -0.95 6.19
C GLU A 72 -7.17 0.58 6.18
N LEU A 73 -6.04 1.31 6.18
CA LEU A 73 -6.03 2.77 6.04
C LEU A 73 -6.76 3.21 4.77
N ILE A 74 -6.43 2.60 3.63
CA ILE A 74 -7.07 2.88 2.35
C ILE A 74 -8.57 2.55 2.40
N ASN A 75 -8.92 1.38 2.94
CA ASN A 75 -10.29 0.90 2.98
C ASN A 75 -11.17 1.75 3.92
N SER A 76 -10.59 2.32 4.97
CA SER A 76 -11.27 3.26 5.88
C SER A 76 -11.59 4.62 5.25
N LYS A 77 -10.86 5.01 4.19
CA LYS A 77 -11.04 6.27 3.45
C LYS A 77 -11.96 6.12 2.24
N GLY A 78 -12.10 4.90 1.72
CA GLY A 78 -12.96 4.54 0.59
C GLY A 78 -14.26 3.84 0.99
N GLY A 79 -14.77 4.10 2.20
CA GLY A 79 -16.07 3.64 2.71
C GLY A 79 -17.12 4.74 2.62
#